data_AF-E6U1D6-F1
#
_entry.id   AF-E6U1D6-F1
#
_cell.length_a   1.000
_cell.length_b   1.000
_cell.length_c   1.000
_cell.angle_alpha   90.00
_cell.angle_beta   90.00
_cell.angle_gamma   90.00
#
_symmetry.space_group_name_H-M   'P 1'
#
loop_
_entity.id
_entity.type
_entity.pdbx_description
1 polymer ?
#
loop_
_entity_poly.entity_id
_entity_poly.type
_entity_poly.pdbx_seq_one_letter_code
_entity_poly.pdbx_strand_id
1 'polypeptide(L)'
;MNILYEFHWEIFIVAEVVSVICLLLFGFFRYFLEKRKLSIFFILMFLSLIVLEAILGLMIYKETGEFSTFLIVIIIFVIYACTFGMFDFIRLDRWMRQKIGKFRKVELLTEKDYKLMERNKDPKYIAKKYRISATIHFIVFITGQTILWSIGTNNVEEMIRYITDLSWIEEGAVDNSPYQNETMYYIGMLWGLIFIIDFLYSMSYTIFPSKKE
;
A
#
# COMPACT_ATOMS: atom_id res chain seq x y z
N MET A 1 24.58 18.40 16.69
CA MET A 1 23.80 17.37 15.95
C MET A 1 22.49 18.01 15.55
N ASN A 2 22.06 17.81 14.30
CA ASN A 2 20.84 18.43 13.79
C ASN A 2 19.63 17.77 14.49
N ILE A 3 18.79 18.52 15.19
CA ILE A 3 17.63 18.00 15.94
C ILE A 3 16.74 17.12 15.04
N LEU A 4 16.65 17.49 13.76
CA LEU A 4 15.96 16.72 12.73
C LEU A 4 16.51 15.31 12.55
N TYR A 5 17.83 15.13 12.62
CA TYR A 5 18.47 13.82 12.49
C TYR A 5 18.36 13.00 13.77
N GLU A 6 18.36 13.63 14.94
CA GLU A 6 18.25 12.91 16.21
C GLU A 6 16.83 12.39 16.45
N PHE A 7 15.81 13.18 16.10
CA PHE A 7 14.39 12.88 16.39
C PHE A 7 13.55 12.54 15.14
N HIS A 8 14.17 12.09 14.05
CA HIS A 8 13.47 11.84 12.78
C HIS A 8 12.33 10.81 12.91
N TRP A 9 12.52 9.78 13.72
CA TRP A 9 11.49 8.77 13.97
C TRP A 9 10.32 9.32 14.77
N GLU A 10 10.58 10.08 15.82
CA GLU A 10 9.58 10.69 16.67
C GLU A 10 8.76 11.72 15.89
N ILE A 11 9.43 12.55 15.07
CA ILE A 11 8.77 13.52 14.19
C ILE A 11 7.86 12.79 13.21
N PHE A 12 8.34 11.71 12.58
CA PHE A 12 7.54 10.89 11.67
C PHE A 12 6.31 10.29 12.35
N ILE A 13 6.48 9.66 13.52
CA ILE A 13 5.37 9.04 14.27
C ILE A 13 4.33 10.09 14.69
N VAL A 14 4.78 11.26 15.16
CA VAL A 14 3.88 12.36 15.53
C VAL A 14 3.13 12.87 14.29
N ALA A 15 3.81 13.05 13.17
CA ALA A 15 3.19 13.47 11.92
C ALA A 15 2.10 12.47 11.48
N GLU A 16 2.38 11.16 11.53
CA GLU A 16 1.43 10.08 11.24
C GLU A 16 0.21 10.11 12.17
N VAL A 17 0.41 10.22 13.48
CA VAL A 17 -0.71 10.30 14.43
C VAL A 17 -1.58 11.53 14.14
N VAL A 18 -0.97 12.68 13.86
CA VAL A 18 -1.70 13.90 13.52
C VAL A 18 -2.38 13.77 12.14
N SER A 19 -1.78 13.09 11.18
CA SER A 19 -2.34 12.86 9.84
C SER A 19 -3.61 11.99 9.93
N VAL A 20 -3.58 10.93 10.74
CA VAL A 20 -4.73 10.07 11.02
C VAL A 20 -5.85 10.86 11.71
N ILE A 21 -5.52 11.70 12.71
CA ILE A 21 -6.49 12.58 13.36
C ILE A 21 -7.13 13.52 12.34
N CYS A 22 -6.35 14.11 11.42
CA CYS A 22 -6.87 14.96 10.34
C CYS A 22 -7.85 14.20 9.45
N LEU A 23 -7.55 12.96 9.06
CA LEU A 23 -8.47 12.14 8.26
C LEU A 23 -9.78 11.85 9.00
N LEU A 24 -9.71 11.53 10.29
CA LEU A 24 -10.90 11.29 11.11
C LEU A 24 -11.77 12.55 11.22
N LEU A 25 -11.14 13.70 11.49
CA LEU A 25 -11.83 15.00 11.54
C LEU A 25 -12.42 15.38 10.17
N PHE A 26 -11.69 15.14 9.09
CA PHE A 26 -12.20 15.32 7.73
C PHE A 26 -13.51 14.54 7.53
N GLY A 27 -13.53 13.24 7.89
CA GLY A 27 -14.71 12.39 7.77
C GLY A 27 -15.86 12.91 8.65
N PHE A 28 -15.57 13.22 9.91
CA PHE A 28 -16.55 13.73 10.86
C PHE A 28 -17.21 15.03 10.36
N PHE A 29 -16.41 16.05 10.01
CA PHE A 29 -16.95 17.33 9.54
C PHE A 29 -17.66 17.23 8.19
N ARG A 30 -17.23 16.31 7.31
CA ARG A 30 -17.85 16.11 6.00
C ARG A 30 -19.23 15.47 6.10
N TYR A 31 -19.35 14.40 6.87
CA TYR A 31 -20.54 13.54 6.82
C TYR A 31 -21.50 13.74 7.99
N PHE A 32 -20.97 14.01 9.19
CA PHE A 32 -21.82 14.25 10.37
C PHE A 32 -22.28 15.70 10.45
N LEU A 33 -21.37 16.66 10.25
CA LEU A 33 -21.68 18.09 10.43
C LEU A 33 -21.95 18.86 9.14
N GLU A 34 -21.76 18.25 7.97
CA GLU A 34 -21.91 18.87 6.63
C GLU A 34 -21.12 20.18 6.44
N LYS A 35 -20.05 20.40 7.23
CA LYS A 35 -19.22 21.60 7.16
C LYS A 35 -18.15 21.44 6.09
N ARG A 36 -18.53 21.63 4.83
CA ARG A 36 -17.64 21.45 3.66
C ARG A 36 -16.32 22.22 3.75
N LYS A 37 -16.33 23.48 4.24
CA LYS A 37 -15.10 24.30 4.37
C LYS A 37 -14.11 23.70 5.38
N LEU A 38 -14.60 23.26 6.54
CA LEU A 38 -13.75 22.63 7.56
C LEU A 38 -13.24 21.26 7.11
N SER A 39 -14.08 20.48 6.43
CA SER A 39 -13.65 19.23 5.81
C SER A 39 -12.49 19.47 4.83
N ILE A 40 -12.58 20.47 3.94
CA ILE A 40 -11.50 20.80 3.00
C ILE A 40 -10.21 21.19 3.74
N PHE A 41 -10.30 21.93 4.85
CA PHE A 41 -9.13 22.25 5.66
C PHE A 41 -8.42 21.00 6.18
N PHE A 42 -9.15 20.04 6.78
CA PHE A 42 -8.54 18.83 7.34
C PHE A 42 -7.91 17.92 6.29
N ILE A 43 -8.52 17.79 5.10
CA ILE A 43 -7.90 16.99 4.03
C ILE A 43 -6.65 17.66 3.45
N LEU A 44 -6.62 19.00 3.35
CA LEU A 44 -5.42 19.72 2.95
C LEU A 44 -4.31 19.62 4.00
N MET A 45 -4.67 19.67 5.28
CA MET A 45 -3.72 19.47 6.38
C MET A 45 -3.11 18.05 6.36
N PHE A 46 -3.94 17.03 6.16
CA PHE A 46 -3.49 15.65 5.96
C PHE A 46 -2.50 15.53 4.78
N LEU A 47 -2.85 16.06 3.61
CA LEU A 47 -1.96 16.03 2.44
C LEU A 47 -0.66 16.80 2.68
N SER A 48 -0.72 17.91 3.42
CA SER A 48 0.48 18.68 3.77
C SER A 48 1.42 17.89 4.68
N LEU A 49 0.87 17.12 5.63
CA LEU A 49 1.66 16.26 6.53
C LEU A 49 2.40 15.17 5.75
N ILE A 50 1.73 14.49 4.80
CA ILE A 50 2.39 13.50 3.92
C ILE A 50 3.56 14.14 3.14
N VAL A 51 3.35 15.34 2.61
CA VAL A 51 4.43 16.06 1.89
C VAL A 51 5.58 16.40 2.83
N LEU A 52 5.30 16.80 4.07
CA LEU A 52 6.34 17.07 5.07
C LEU A 52 7.12 15.82 5.45
N GLU A 53 6.48 14.66 5.57
CA GLU A 53 7.16 13.38 5.82
C GLU A 53 8.09 12.99 4.67
N ALA A 54 7.64 13.19 3.42
CA ALA A 54 8.48 12.98 2.25
C ALA A 54 9.71 13.93 2.24
N ILE A 55 9.50 15.20 2.59
CA ILE A 55 10.58 16.19 2.73
C ILE A 55 11.55 15.78 3.85
N LEU A 56 11.05 15.31 4.99
CA LEU A 56 11.87 14.83 6.09
C LEU A 56 12.77 13.67 5.63
N GLY A 57 12.23 12.68 4.92
CA GLY A 57 13.01 11.59 4.34
C GLY A 57 14.13 12.09 3.42
N LEU A 58 13.83 13.05 2.54
CA LEU A 58 14.83 13.65 1.65
C LEU A 58 15.92 14.43 2.41
N MET A 59 15.56 15.15 3.47
CA MET A 59 16.52 15.86 4.31
C MET A 59 17.46 14.90 5.04
N ILE A 60 16.93 13.80 5.57
CA ILE A 60 17.77 12.77 6.21
C ILE A 60 18.72 12.13 5.20
N TYR A 61 18.23 11.78 4.01
CA TYR A 61 19.08 11.23 2.95
C TYR A 61 20.19 12.20 2.52
N LYS A 62 19.89 13.48 2.40
CA LYS A 62 20.88 14.50 2.04
C LYS A 62 21.99 14.62 3.08
N GLU A 63 21.65 14.44 4.35
CA GLU A 63 22.58 14.61 5.46
C GLU A 63 23.42 13.35 5.73
N THR A 64 22.85 12.16 5.52
CA THR A 64 23.58 10.88 5.71
C THR A 64 24.28 10.40 4.45
N GLY A 65 23.74 10.69 3.27
CA GLY A 65 24.15 10.07 2.01
C GLY A 65 23.81 8.57 1.90
N GLU A 66 23.11 8.02 2.89
CA GLU A 66 22.84 6.59 3.02
C GLU A 66 21.35 6.29 2.84
N PHE A 67 21.08 5.18 2.14
CA PHE A 67 19.73 4.65 1.98
C PHE A 67 19.32 3.87 3.23
N SER A 68 18.94 4.60 4.29
CA SER A 68 18.61 4.03 5.59
C SER A 68 17.24 3.35 5.62
N THR A 69 17.01 2.50 6.62
CA THR A 69 15.69 1.89 6.90
C THR A 69 14.59 2.93 7.01
N PHE A 70 14.89 4.11 7.58
CA PHE A 70 13.95 5.21 7.68
C PHE A 70 13.50 5.69 6.29
N LEU A 71 14.44 5.91 5.37
CA LEU A 71 14.12 6.33 4.00
C LEU A 71 13.30 5.28 3.24
N ILE A 72 13.61 3.99 3.44
CA ILE A 72 12.84 2.88 2.88
C ILE A 72 11.38 2.94 3.36
N VAL A 73 11.17 3.14 4.68
CA VAL A 73 9.82 3.28 5.25
C VAL A 73 9.09 4.47 4.64
N ILE A 74 9.71 5.65 4.56
CA ILE A 74 9.10 6.83 3.93
C ILE A 74 8.71 6.56 2.48
N ILE A 75 9.58 5.91 1.70
CA ILE A 75 9.30 5.60 0.29
C ILE A 75 8.09 4.66 0.18
N ILE A 76 8.00 3.64 1.03
CA ILE A 76 6.84 2.73 1.06
C ILE A 76 5.56 3.51 1.37
N PHE A 77 5.58 4.40 2.37
CA PHE A 77 4.43 5.24 2.72
C PHE A 77 4.02 6.17 1.58
N VAL A 78 4.97 6.85 0.94
CA VAL A 78 4.70 7.75 -0.19
C VAL A 78 4.16 7.00 -1.40
N ILE A 79 4.76 5.84 -1.74
CA ILE A 79 4.25 5.00 -2.83
C ILE A 79 2.83 4.54 -2.50
N TYR A 80 2.59 4.06 -1.28
CA TYR A 80 1.25 3.66 -0.85
C TYR A 80 0.25 4.80 -0.97
N ALA A 81 0.56 5.99 -0.45
CA ALA A 81 -0.30 7.17 -0.52
C ALA A 81 -0.65 7.57 -1.97
N CYS A 82 0.34 7.56 -2.86
CA CYS A 82 0.18 7.90 -4.28
C CYS A 82 -0.55 6.83 -5.10
N THR A 83 -0.49 5.57 -4.68
CA THR A 83 -1.08 4.44 -5.41
C THR A 83 -2.38 3.97 -4.76
N PHE A 84 -2.28 3.10 -3.77
CA PHE A 84 -3.42 2.46 -3.10
C PHE A 84 -4.22 3.43 -2.24
N GLY A 85 -3.55 4.38 -1.57
CA GLY A 85 -4.16 5.35 -0.67
C GLY A 85 -5.28 6.16 -1.33
N MET A 86 -5.11 6.57 -2.59
CA MET A 86 -6.14 7.29 -3.33
C MET A 86 -7.39 6.44 -3.59
N PHE A 87 -7.21 5.18 -4.02
CA PHE A 87 -8.34 4.27 -4.28
C PHE A 87 -9.04 3.85 -3.00
N ASP A 88 -8.28 3.60 -1.94
CA ASP A 88 -8.81 3.26 -0.61
C ASP A 88 -9.60 4.43 -0.03
N PHE A 89 -9.11 5.67 -0.20
CA PHE A 89 -9.83 6.87 0.21
C PHE A 89 -11.17 7.02 -0.53
N ILE A 90 -11.20 6.79 -1.85
CA ILE A 90 -12.46 6.82 -2.63
C ILE A 90 -13.44 5.73 -2.14
N ARG A 91 -12.94 4.53 -1.84
CA ARG A 91 -13.76 3.43 -1.33
C ARG A 91 -14.31 3.76 0.06
N LEU A 92 -13.49 4.33 0.93
CA LEU A 92 -13.86 4.79 2.25
C LEU A 92 -14.88 5.93 2.20
N ASP A 93 -14.70 6.92 1.31
CA ASP A 93 -15.65 8.03 1.07
C ASP A 93 -17.03 7.48 0.73
N ARG A 94 -17.12 6.53 -0.20
CA ARG A 94 -18.39 5.89 -0.57
C ARG A 94 -18.99 5.10 0.59
N TRP A 95 -18.19 4.30 1.29
CA TRP A 95 -18.66 3.52 2.43
C TRP A 95 -19.21 4.41 3.55
N MET A 96 -18.52 5.52 3.86
CA MET A 96 -18.98 6.49 4.86
C MET A 96 -20.28 7.16 4.43
N ARG A 97 -20.41 7.61 3.18
CA ARG A 97 -21.68 8.16 2.66
C ARG A 97 -22.82 7.18 2.76
N GLN A 98 -22.58 5.91 2.43
CA GLN A 98 -23.60 4.87 2.54
C GLN A 98 -24.01 4.65 4.00
N LYS A 99 -23.05 4.51 4.91
CA LYS A 99 -23.32 4.21 6.32
C LYS A 99 -24.01 5.37 7.03
N ILE A 100 -23.49 6.59 6.85
CA ILE A 100 -24.00 7.80 7.50
C ILE A 100 -25.30 8.26 6.83
N GLY A 101 -25.44 8.13 5.52
CA GLY A 101 -26.69 8.41 4.80
C GLY A 101 -27.83 7.53 5.29
N LYS A 102 -27.59 6.21 5.43
CA LYS A 102 -28.55 5.28 6.05
C LYS A 102 -28.88 5.65 7.49
N PHE A 103 -27.87 5.99 8.30
CA PHE A 103 -28.07 6.40 9.69
C PHE A 103 -28.93 7.66 9.83
N ARG A 104 -28.70 8.64 8.95
CA ARG A 104 -29.42 9.93 8.94
C ARG A 104 -30.69 9.93 8.08
N LYS A 105 -31.01 8.81 7.42
CA LYS A 105 -32.11 8.68 6.44
C LYS A 105 -32.06 9.73 5.32
N VAL A 106 -30.85 10.08 4.87
CA VAL A 106 -30.61 11.01 3.76
C VAL A 106 -29.82 10.33 2.65
N GLU A 107 -30.12 10.67 1.41
CA GLU A 107 -29.43 10.13 0.24
C GLU A 107 -28.12 10.89 0.01
N LEU A 108 -26.98 10.26 0.32
CA LEU A 108 -25.64 10.84 0.12
C LEU A 108 -24.89 10.20 -1.06
N LEU A 109 -25.39 9.09 -1.61
CA LEU A 109 -24.78 8.41 -2.76
C LEU A 109 -25.28 9.02 -4.05
N THR A 110 -24.40 9.08 -5.05
CA THR A 110 -24.77 9.54 -6.39
C THR A 110 -25.21 8.38 -7.28
N GLU A 111 -25.91 8.64 -8.38
CA GLU A 111 -26.24 7.59 -9.37
C GLU A 111 -24.99 6.86 -9.88
N LYS A 112 -23.86 7.56 -10.00
CA LYS A 112 -22.58 6.95 -10.38
C LYS A 112 -22.12 5.92 -9.36
N ASP A 113 -22.31 6.18 -8.07
CA ASP A 113 -21.97 5.25 -6.99
C ASP A 113 -22.84 3.99 -7.07
N TYR A 114 -24.15 4.15 -7.31
CA TYR A 114 -25.07 3.03 -7.50
C TYR A 114 -24.68 2.16 -8.70
N LYS A 115 -24.41 2.77 -9.85
CA LYS A 115 -23.95 2.04 -11.06
C LYS A 115 -22.65 1.27 -10.80
N LEU A 116 -21.74 1.83 -10.02
CA LEU A 116 -20.48 1.17 -9.69
C LEU A 116 -20.66 0.02 -8.69
N MET A 117 -21.55 0.19 -7.70
CA MET A 117 -21.93 -0.87 -6.76
C MET A 117 -22.64 -2.02 -7.49
N GLU A 118 -23.52 -1.73 -8.43
CA GLU A 118 -24.23 -2.73 -9.23
C GLU A 118 -23.26 -3.52 -10.13
N ARG A 119 -22.32 -2.85 -10.80
CA ARG A 119 -21.23 -3.53 -11.53
C ARG A 119 -20.41 -4.46 -10.64
N ASN A 120 -20.13 -4.02 -9.41
CA ASN A 120 -19.44 -4.83 -8.40
C ASN A 120 -20.30 -5.96 -7.81
N LYS A 121 -21.56 -6.14 -8.23
CA LYS A 121 -22.34 -7.35 -7.94
C LYS A 121 -22.22 -8.41 -9.02
N ASP A 122 -21.75 -8.07 -10.23
CA ASP A 122 -21.57 -9.05 -11.30
C ASP A 122 -20.30 -9.90 -11.05
N PRO A 123 -20.44 -11.22 -10.79
CA PRO A 123 -19.29 -12.08 -10.53
C PRO A 123 -18.29 -12.09 -11.68
N LYS A 124 -18.75 -11.94 -12.94
CA LYS A 124 -17.86 -11.92 -14.11
C LYS A 124 -16.99 -10.66 -14.13
N TYR A 125 -17.58 -9.52 -13.78
CA TYR A 125 -16.87 -8.25 -13.68
C TYR A 125 -15.83 -8.29 -12.56
N ILE A 126 -16.23 -8.77 -11.37
CA ILE A 126 -15.33 -8.95 -10.23
C ILE A 126 -14.14 -9.83 -10.59
N ALA A 127 -14.40 -11.01 -11.18
CA ALA A 127 -13.35 -11.93 -11.58
C ALA A 127 -12.38 -11.31 -12.59
N LYS A 128 -12.88 -10.56 -13.60
CA LYS A 128 -12.02 -9.85 -14.55
C LYS A 128 -11.16 -8.79 -13.85
N LYS A 129 -11.75 -8.02 -12.94
CA LYS A 129 -11.04 -6.98 -12.19
C LYS A 129 -9.90 -7.56 -11.35
N TYR A 130 -10.17 -8.62 -10.57
CA TYR A 130 -9.14 -9.25 -9.74
C TYR A 130 -8.07 -9.97 -10.57
N ARG A 131 -8.39 -10.53 -11.74
CA ARG A 131 -7.35 -11.04 -12.65
C ARG A 131 -6.39 -9.95 -13.10
N ILE A 132 -6.90 -8.80 -13.53
CA ILE A 132 -6.06 -7.67 -13.95
C ILE A 132 -5.19 -7.21 -12.77
N SER A 133 -5.77 -7.09 -11.58
CA SER A 133 -5.03 -6.74 -10.36
C SER A 133 -3.91 -7.74 -10.06
N ALA A 134 -4.23 -9.05 -10.09
CA ALA A 134 -3.27 -10.12 -9.87
C ALA A 134 -2.15 -10.10 -10.91
N THR A 135 -2.46 -9.81 -12.18
CA THR A 135 -1.46 -9.66 -13.24
C THR A 135 -0.54 -8.46 -12.97
N ILE A 136 -1.07 -7.32 -12.55
CA ILE A 136 -0.26 -6.15 -12.19
C ILE A 136 0.65 -6.46 -11.00
N HIS A 137 0.10 -7.01 -9.91
CA HIS A 137 0.90 -7.40 -8.74
C HIS A 137 1.95 -8.44 -9.08
N PHE A 138 1.65 -9.41 -9.94
CA PHE A 138 2.63 -10.38 -10.43
C PHE A 138 3.77 -9.72 -11.20
N ILE A 139 3.47 -8.79 -12.12
CA ILE A 139 4.50 -8.06 -12.88
C ILE A 139 5.39 -7.25 -11.92
N VAL A 140 4.78 -6.52 -10.97
CA VAL A 140 5.52 -5.72 -9.98
C VAL A 140 6.39 -6.62 -9.09
N PHE A 141 5.84 -7.75 -8.64
CA PHE A 141 6.54 -8.71 -7.80
C PHE A 141 7.74 -9.30 -8.53
N ILE A 142 7.57 -9.82 -9.75
CA ILE A 142 8.66 -10.36 -10.56
C ILE A 142 9.72 -9.30 -10.80
N THR A 143 9.33 -8.08 -11.18
CA THR A 143 10.27 -6.97 -11.39
C THR A 143 11.09 -6.68 -10.13
N GLY A 144 10.42 -6.58 -8.97
CA GLY A 144 11.09 -6.30 -7.70
C GLY A 144 12.01 -7.43 -7.25
N GLN A 145 11.58 -8.69 -7.35
CA GLN A 145 12.41 -9.85 -7.01
C GLN A 145 13.62 -9.96 -7.94
N THR A 146 13.45 -9.72 -9.24
CA THR A 146 14.57 -9.67 -10.19
C THR A 146 15.58 -8.59 -9.80
N ILE A 147 15.13 -7.40 -9.39
CA ILE A 147 16.04 -6.35 -8.91
C ILE A 147 16.79 -6.81 -7.65
N LEU A 148 16.08 -7.35 -6.66
CA LEU A 148 16.70 -7.83 -5.41
C LEU A 148 17.73 -8.93 -5.68
N TRP A 149 17.39 -9.89 -6.55
CA TRP A 149 18.28 -11.00 -6.89
C TRP A 149 19.43 -10.54 -7.78
N SER A 150 19.25 -9.52 -8.64
CA SER A 150 20.34 -8.97 -9.48
C SER A 150 21.45 -8.32 -8.68
N ILE A 151 21.16 -7.93 -7.44
CA ILE A 151 22.13 -7.37 -6.51
C ILE A 151 22.84 -8.50 -5.73
N GLY A 152 22.14 -9.61 -5.44
CA GLY A 152 22.68 -10.75 -4.69
C GLY A 152 23.37 -11.84 -5.52
N THR A 153 23.04 -11.95 -6.81
CA THR A 153 23.58 -12.97 -7.71
C THR A 153 24.50 -12.37 -8.77
N ASN A 154 25.47 -13.15 -9.25
CA ASN A 154 26.50 -12.67 -10.17
C ASN A 154 26.05 -12.71 -11.63
N ASN A 155 25.10 -13.58 -11.97
CA ASN A 155 24.60 -13.74 -13.33
C ASN A 155 23.21 -14.38 -13.37
N VAL A 156 22.61 -14.38 -14.57
CA VAL A 156 21.28 -14.96 -14.82
C VAL A 156 21.26 -16.48 -14.64
N GLU A 157 22.37 -17.18 -14.90
CA GLU A 157 22.45 -18.64 -14.72
C GLU A 157 22.29 -19.02 -13.25
N GLU A 158 22.94 -18.28 -12.36
CA GLU A 158 22.83 -18.42 -10.92
C GLU A 158 21.39 -18.14 -10.43
N MET A 159 20.74 -17.09 -10.94
CA MET A 159 19.31 -16.86 -10.65
C MET A 159 18.43 -18.04 -11.06
N ILE A 160 18.66 -18.62 -12.24
CA ILE A 160 17.89 -19.78 -12.71
C ILE A 160 18.06 -20.96 -11.77
N ARG A 161 19.27 -21.20 -11.24
CA ARG A 161 19.52 -22.27 -10.26
C ARG A 161 18.63 -22.11 -9.02
N TYR A 162 18.52 -20.91 -8.46
CA TYR A 162 17.64 -20.62 -7.32
C TYR A 162 16.14 -20.73 -7.61
N ILE A 163 15.71 -20.66 -8.88
CA ILE A 163 14.32 -20.93 -9.28
C ILE A 163 14.06 -22.43 -9.39
N THR A 164 15.05 -23.19 -9.89
CA THR A 164 14.92 -24.64 -10.09
C THR A 164 15.18 -25.46 -8.82
N ASP A 165 15.99 -24.94 -7.92
CA ASP A 165 16.31 -25.53 -6.62
C ASP A 165 15.80 -24.61 -5.52
N LEU A 166 14.84 -25.11 -4.73
CA LEU A 166 14.18 -24.38 -3.65
C LEU A 166 14.72 -24.77 -2.27
N SER A 167 15.81 -25.55 -2.19
CA SER A 167 16.44 -25.95 -0.94
C SER A 167 16.78 -24.76 -0.02
N TRP A 168 17.19 -23.64 -0.61
CA TRP A 168 17.50 -22.39 0.12
C TRP A 168 16.32 -21.80 0.90
N ILE A 169 15.07 -22.11 0.50
CA ILE A 169 13.86 -21.71 1.23
C ILE A 169 13.73 -22.53 2.52
N GLU A 170 14.05 -23.82 2.46
CA GLU A 170 13.95 -24.75 3.60
C GLU A 170 15.07 -24.52 4.62
N GLU A 171 16.28 -24.20 4.14
CA GLU A 171 17.43 -23.91 5.00
C GLU A 171 17.25 -22.65 5.86
N GLY A 172 16.48 -21.67 5.37
CA GLY A 172 16.15 -20.47 6.13
C GLY A 172 17.34 -19.53 6.41
N ALA A 173 18.43 -19.66 5.64
CA ALA A 173 19.68 -18.92 5.83
C ALA A 173 19.99 -18.01 4.62
N VAL A 174 20.56 -16.84 4.90
CA VAL A 174 20.88 -15.83 3.87
C VAL A 174 22.02 -16.27 2.97
N ASP A 175 23.03 -16.93 3.54
CA ASP A 175 24.28 -17.31 2.85
C ASP A 175 24.04 -18.20 1.63
N ASN A 176 22.96 -18.98 1.65
CA ASN A 176 22.57 -19.89 0.57
C ASN A 176 21.38 -19.37 -0.24
N SER A 177 21.00 -18.10 -0.07
CA SER A 177 19.86 -17.48 -0.73
C SER A 177 20.29 -16.60 -1.92
N PRO A 178 19.38 -16.25 -2.84
CA PRO A 178 19.68 -15.31 -3.93
C PRO A 178 19.81 -13.84 -3.47
N TYR A 179 19.75 -13.56 -2.17
CA TYR A 179 19.74 -12.21 -1.61
C TYR A 179 21.11 -11.83 -1.03
N GLN A 180 21.52 -10.57 -1.24
CA GLN A 180 22.85 -10.09 -0.85
C GLN A 180 23.07 -9.99 0.68
N ASN A 181 22.00 -9.75 1.44
CA ASN A 181 22.08 -9.51 2.88
C ASN A 181 20.76 -9.90 3.57
N GLU A 182 20.80 -9.98 4.91
CA GLU A 182 19.65 -10.32 5.76
C GLU A 182 18.43 -9.44 5.52
N THR A 183 18.63 -8.13 5.34
CA THR A 183 17.51 -7.21 5.13
C THR A 183 16.77 -7.53 3.84
N MET A 184 17.50 -7.73 2.74
CA MET A 184 16.92 -8.09 1.46
C MET A 184 16.27 -9.47 1.48
N TYR A 185 16.89 -10.44 2.17
CA TYR A 185 16.33 -11.76 2.37
C TYR A 185 14.98 -11.69 3.08
N TYR A 186 14.90 -11.02 4.23
CA TYR A 186 13.65 -10.91 4.98
C TYR A 186 12.57 -10.13 4.23
N ILE A 187 12.95 -9.03 3.55
CA ILE A 187 12.01 -8.27 2.71
C ILE A 187 11.50 -9.16 1.56
N GLY A 188 12.40 -9.84 0.86
CA GLY A 188 12.08 -10.69 -0.28
C GLY A 188 11.17 -11.85 0.09
N MET A 189 11.48 -12.54 1.20
CA MET A 189 10.70 -13.66 1.73
C MET A 189 9.32 -13.22 2.23
N LEU A 190 9.26 -12.16 3.04
CA LEU A 190 7.99 -11.62 3.54
C LEU A 190 7.11 -11.14 2.37
N TRP A 191 7.69 -10.43 1.40
CA TRP A 191 6.97 -9.98 0.23
C TRP A 191 6.49 -11.15 -0.63
N GLY A 192 7.29 -12.22 -0.76
CA GLY A 192 6.90 -13.47 -1.41
C GLY A 192 5.68 -14.11 -0.77
N LEU A 193 5.67 -14.22 0.56
CA LEU A 193 4.53 -14.75 1.31
C LEU A 193 3.26 -13.90 1.10
N ILE A 194 3.37 -12.58 1.26
CA ILE A 194 2.25 -11.65 1.05
C ILE A 194 1.72 -11.76 -0.38
N PHE A 195 2.62 -11.83 -1.37
CA PHE A 195 2.26 -11.97 -2.77
C PHE A 195 1.48 -13.26 -3.04
N ILE A 196 1.93 -14.41 -2.50
CA ILE A 196 1.22 -15.69 -2.68
C ILE A 196 -0.20 -15.59 -2.12
N ILE A 197 -0.37 -15.02 -0.92
CA ILE A 197 -1.69 -14.86 -0.28
C ILE A 197 -2.59 -13.98 -1.15
N ASP A 198 -2.10 -12.82 -1.58
CA ASP A 198 -2.87 -11.88 -2.42
C ASP A 198 -3.21 -12.48 -3.79
N PHE A 199 -2.28 -13.20 -4.40
CA PHE A 199 -2.47 -13.83 -5.69
C PHE A 199 -3.53 -14.94 -5.62
N LEU A 200 -3.44 -15.83 -4.62
CA LEU A 200 -4.44 -16.87 -4.38
C LEU A 200 -5.82 -16.27 -4.08
N TYR A 201 -5.88 -15.23 -3.24
CA TYR A 201 -7.12 -14.51 -2.96
C TYR A 201 -7.74 -13.91 -4.23
N SER A 202 -6.94 -13.22 -5.04
CA SER A 202 -7.41 -12.60 -6.28
C SER A 202 -7.85 -13.63 -7.32
N MET A 203 -7.14 -14.75 -7.44
CA MET A 203 -7.48 -15.83 -8.36
C MET A 203 -8.69 -16.65 -7.89
N SER A 204 -8.97 -16.70 -6.59
CA SER A 204 -10.14 -17.38 -6.03
C SER A 204 -11.45 -16.88 -6.66
N TYR A 205 -11.57 -15.57 -6.95
CA TYR A 205 -12.73 -15.00 -7.63
C TYR A 205 -12.95 -15.52 -9.06
N THR A 206 -11.90 -16.03 -9.71
CA THR A 206 -11.99 -16.62 -11.04
C THR A 206 -12.30 -18.11 -10.97
N ILE A 207 -11.66 -18.84 -10.06
CA ILE A 207 -11.81 -20.30 -9.92
C ILE A 207 -13.13 -20.65 -9.23
N PHE A 208 -13.53 -19.86 -8.23
CA PHE A 208 -14.73 -20.03 -7.43
C PHE A 208 -15.60 -18.76 -7.48
N PRO A 209 -16.25 -18.45 -8.62
CA PRO A 209 -17.08 -17.26 -8.72
C PRO A 209 -18.25 -17.33 -7.74
N SER A 210 -18.54 -16.23 -7.04
CA SER A 210 -19.71 -16.16 -6.14
C SER A 210 -21.00 -16.38 -6.93
N LYS A 211 -21.91 -17.18 -6.38
CA LYS A 211 -23.24 -17.37 -6.96
C LYS A 211 -24.00 -16.03 -6.88
N LYS A 212 -24.78 -15.71 -7.92
CA LYS A 212 -25.72 -14.59 -7.86
C LYS A 212 -26.82 -14.96 -6.85
N GLU A 213 -26.93 -14.18 -5.77
CA GLU A 213 -28.18 -14.06 -5.01
C GLU A 213 -29.12 -13.06 -5.70
#